data_AF-A0AAN0JGN2-F1
#
_entry.id   AF-A0AAN0JGN2-F1
#
_cell.length_a   1.000
_cell.length_b   1.000
_cell.length_c   1.000
_cell.angle_alpha   90.00
_cell.angle_beta   90.00
_cell.angle_gamma   90.00
#
_symmetry.space_group_name_H-M   'P 1'
#
loop_
_entity.id
_entity.type
_entity.pdbx_description
1 polymer ?
#
loop_
_entity_poly.entity_id
_entity_poly.type
_entity_poly.pdbx_seq_one_letter_code
_entity_poly.pdbx_strand_id
1 'polypeptide(L)'
;MAALFRIAKRASLLARAPKTITAAFINRSYSLAATVETAPEVYTIPPPQPKDKKPGQLSPEQVKQYFNDGFVLVPSFFTKEELKPVMDAIEELKTHIATAWIPLIDANKLNGCMQMVKRGHRAGKTATHTCCAGGTWYVDLAEEEMEKTLGVNMKTDVVTCEVPLGGVLFFSNCIPHRSLENYSNDVRWSLDLRWQRPDEPSNFFGLKDCIVMRSEDKPSSSIDWEGFASVDRNKLQMGFEGDEKESDPFDTTIHGPWMERWGITHTNRHTEAFLASLNSHTNK
;
A
#
# COMPACT_ATOMS: atom_id res chain seq x y z
N MET A 1 4.34 -17.76 13.62
CA MET A 1 3.14 -16.96 13.29
C MET A 1 1.84 -17.53 13.88
N ALA A 2 1.81 -17.83 15.18
CA ALA A 2 0.58 -18.06 15.96
C ALA A 2 0.94 -17.98 17.45
N ALA A 3 1.01 -16.77 17.99
CA ALA A 3 1.26 -16.54 19.42
C ALA A 3 0.41 -15.39 20.01
N LEU A 4 -0.57 -14.85 19.28
CA LEU A 4 -1.63 -14.05 19.87
C LEU A 4 -2.91 -14.87 19.91
N PHE A 5 -3.61 -14.78 21.04
CA PHE A 5 -4.83 -15.51 21.43
C PHE A 5 -4.62 -16.88 22.10
N ARG A 6 -4.39 -16.84 23.42
CA ARG A 6 -4.74 -17.93 24.33
C ARG A 6 -5.74 -17.42 25.38
N ILE A 7 -7.01 -17.77 25.17
CA ILE A 7 -7.97 -18.05 26.26
C ILE A 7 -8.15 -19.58 26.22
N ALA A 8 -7.91 -20.24 27.34
CA ALA A 8 -7.89 -21.70 27.43
C ALA A 8 -9.25 -22.29 27.85
N LYS A 9 -9.69 -23.34 27.15
CA LYS A 9 -10.38 -24.49 27.76
C LYS A 9 -10.09 -25.75 26.92
N ARG A 10 -9.55 -26.77 27.60
CA ARG A 10 -9.14 -28.09 27.05
C ARG A 10 -10.35 -29.00 26.83
N ALA A 11 -10.30 -29.80 25.76
CA ALA A 11 -10.59 -31.24 25.77
C ALA A 11 -9.96 -31.91 24.54
N SER A 12 -9.31 -33.05 24.77
CA SER A 12 -8.51 -33.83 23.81
C SER A 12 -9.36 -34.81 23.00
N LEU A 13 -8.91 -35.16 21.79
CA LEU A 13 -8.73 -36.57 21.41
C LEU A 13 -7.91 -36.72 20.11
N LEU A 14 -7.18 -37.84 20.07
CA LEU A 14 -6.10 -38.23 19.17
C LEU A 14 -6.60 -38.68 17.79
N ALA A 15 -5.77 -38.54 16.76
CA ALA A 15 -5.47 -39.62 15.81
C ALA A 15 -4.21 -39.32 14.99
N ARG A 16 -3.52 -40.41 14.61
CA ARG A 16 -2.14 -40.51 14.14
C ARG A 16 -1.99 -40.29 12.62
N ALA A 17 -0.76 -39.92 12.24
CA ALA A 17 -0.16 -39.89 10.89
C ALA A 17 0.06 -41.33 10.30
N PRO A 18 0.80 -41.61 9.18
CA PRO A 18 1.65 -40.72 8.34
C PRO A 18 1.84 -41.11 6.82
N LYS A 19 2.82 -40.44 6.16
CA LYS A 19 3.69 -40.88 5.01
C LYS A 19 3.03 -40.90 3.60
N THR A 20 3.66 -40.61 2.45
CA THR A 20 5.05 -40.37 2.03
C THR A 20 5.03 -39.70 0.63
N ILE A 21 6.14 -39.03 0.30
CA ILE A 21 6.52 -38.52 -1.03
C ILE A 21 6.87 -39.68 -1.99
N THR A 22 6.42 -39.68 -3.25
CA THR A 22 7.26 -39.96 -4.45
C THR A 22 6.54 -39.53 -5.73
N ALA A 23 7.28 -38.93 -6.67
CA ALA A 23 6.85 -38.60 -8.03
C ALA A 23 7.10 -39.76 -9.01
N ALA A 24 6.27 -39.90 -10.05
CA ALA A 24 6.66 -40.46 -11.34
C ALA A 24 5.64 -40.10 -12.44
N PHE A 25 6.16 -39.59 -13.55
CA PHE A 25 5.51 -39.35 -14.84
C PHE A 25 5.10 -40.66 -15.54
N ILE A 26 4.15 -40.61 -16.50
CA ILE A 26 4.36 -40.98 -17.92
C ILE A 26 3.05 -40.84 -18.76
N ASN A 27 3.21 -40.08 -19.86
CA ASN A 27 2.57 -40.09 -21.19
C ASN A 27 1.06 -40.25 -21.40
N ARG A 28 0.49 -39.20 -22.01
CA ARG A 28 -0.38 -39.34 -23.19
C ARG A 28 0.37 -38.84 -24.43
N SER A 29 0.55 -39.75 -25.37
CA SER A 29 1.23 -39.62 -26.66
C SER A 29 0.47 -38.74 -27.65
N TYR A 30 1.14 -37.73 -28.19
CA TYR A 30 0.79 -37.11 -29.46
C TYR A 30 1.71 -37.67 -30.56
N SER A 31 1.07 -38.12 -31.64
CA SER A 31 1.65 -38.63 -32.87
C SER A 31 2.60 -37.61 -33.52
N LEU A 32 3.70 -38.13 -34.08
CA LEU A 32 4.76 -37.41 -34.78
C LEU A 32 4.24 -36.46 -35.87
N ALA A 33 4.57 -35.17 -35.74
CA ALA A 33 4.84 -34.29 -36.85
C ALA A 33 5.87 -33.23 -36.40
N ALA A 34 7.09 -33.35 -36.94
CA ALA A 34 8.22 -32.43 -36.87
C ALA A 34 8.72 -32.00 -35.47
N THR A 35 9.91 -32.45 -35.11
CA THR A 35 10.76 -31.80 -34.10
C THR A 35 11.08 -30.38 -34.58
N VAL A 36 10.26 -29.40 -34.21
CA VAL A 36 10.68 -28.00 -34.27
C VAL A 36 11.65 -27.83 -33.11
N GLU A 37 12.95 -27.84 -33.41
CA GLU A 37 13.99 -27.48 -32.47
C GLU A 37 13.81 -25.98 -32.16
N THR A 38 13.01 -25.66 -31.14
CA THR A 38 12.76 -24.28 -30.69
C THR A 38 13.94 -23.79 -29.83
N ALA A 39 15.16 -23.93 -30.35
CA ALA A 39 16.31 -23.25 -29.78
C ALA A 39 16.37 -21.85 -30.40
N PRO A 40 16.25 -20.76 -29.62
CA PRO A 40 16.48 -19.43 -30.16
C PRO A 40 17.89 -19.34 -30.73
N GLU A 41 18.07 -18.62 -31.84
CA GLU A 41 19.40 -18.36 -32.39
C GLU A 41 20.30 -17.76 -31.30
N VAL A 42 21.48 -18.35 -31.12
CA VAL A 42 22.45 -17.88 -30.12
C VAL A 42 23.19 -16.67 -30.70
N TYR A 43 22.85 -15.48 -30.21
CA TYR A 43 23.51 -14.24 -30.60
C TYR A 43 24.92 -14.16 -29.97
N THR A 44 25.93 -14.67 -30.67
CA THR A 44 27.34 -14.66 -30.23
C THR A 44 28.18 -13.57 -30.89
N ILE A 45 27.66 -12.89 -31.91
CA ILE A 45 28.37 -11.84 -32.64
C ILE A 45 27.88 -10.47 -32.17
N PRO A 46 28.76 -9.61 -31.62
CA PRO A 46 28.39 -8.26 -31.22
C PRO A 46 27.89 -7.45 -32.43
N PRO A 47 26.73 -6.77 -32.34
CA PRO A 47 26.28 -5.89 -33.41
C PRO A 47 27.17 -4.64 -33.51
N PRO A 48 27.17 -3.95 -34.66
CA PRO A 48 27.84 -2.66 -34.81
C PRO A 48 27.41 -1.70 -33.72
N GLN A 49 28.38 -1.19 -32.94
CA GLN A 49 28.08 -0.26 -31.86
C GLN A 49 27.78 1.14 -32.42
N PRO A 50 26.79 1.86 -31.87
CA PRO A 50 26.47 3.20 -32.32
C PRO A 50 27.62 4.16 -32.02
N LYS A 51 27.80 5.16 -32.89
CA LYS A 51 28.85 6.19 -32.75
C LYS A 51 28.56 7.15 -31.60
N ASP A 52 27.29 7.52 -31.43
CA ASP A 52 26.82 8.39 -30.35
C ASP A 52 26.30 7.55 -29.20
N LYS A 53 26.91 7.71 -28.02
CA LYS A 53 26.53 6.95 -26.82
C LYS A 53 25.39 7.63 -26.09
N LYS A 54 24.40 6.83 -25.68
CA LYS A 54 23.37 7.26 -24.73
C LYS A 54 23.85 7.05 -23.30
N PRO A 55 23.34 7.84 -22.32
CA PRO A 55 23.53 7.54 -20.90
C PRO A 55 23.12 6.10 -20.59
N GLY A 56 23.92 5.40 -19.76
CA GLY A 56 23.67 3.99 -19.40
C GLY A 56 24.09 2.95 -20.43
N GLN A 57 24.70 3.33 -21.56
CA GLN A 57 25.16 2.36 -22.55
C GLN A 57 26.43 1.62 -22.09
N LEU A 58 26.46 0.30 -22.29
CA LEU A 58 27.61 -0.56 -21.97
C LEU A 58 28.87 -0.13 -22.73
N SER A 59 30.03 -0.23 -22.06
CA SER A 59 31.32 -0.03 -22.71
C SER A 59 31.61 -1.13 -23.74
N PRO A 60 32.46 -0.86 -24.75
CA PRO A 60 32.89 -1.89 -25.71
C PRO A 60 33.45 -3.15 -25.04
N GLU A 61 34.15 -3.00 -23.92
CA GLU A 61 34.72 -4.09 -23.13
C GLU A 61 33.62 -4.94 -22.47
N GLN A 62 32.60 -4.29 -21.89
CA GLN A 62 31.44 -4.96 -21.30
C GLN A 62 30.59 -5.68 -22.35
N VAL A 63 30.39 -5.07 -23.52
CA VAL A 63 29.73 -5.72 -24.66
C VAL A 63 30.52 -6.96 -25.08
N LYS A 64 31.84 -6.82 -25.26
CA LYS A 64 32.71 -7.94 -25.60
C LYS A 64 32.63 -9.06 -24.56
N GLN A 65 32.62 -8.72 -23.27
CA GLN A 65 32.46 -9.68 -22.18
C GLN A 65 31.14 -10.45 -22.29
N TYR A 66 30.02 -9.76 -22.47
CA TYR A 66 28.70 -10.41 -22.60
C TYR A 66 28.67 -11.43 -23.74
N PHE A 67 29.21 -11.08 -24.92
CA PHE A 67 29.21 -11.98 -26.07
C PHE A 67 30.23 -13.12 -25.96
N ASN A 68 31.33 -12.94 -25.23
CA ASN A 68 32.32 -13.99 -24.99
C ASN A 68 31.92 -14.96 -23.86
N ASP A 69 31.42 -14.42 -22.75
CA ASP A 69 31.25 -15.14 -21.49
C ASP A 69 29.77 -15.49 -21.22
N GLY A 70 28.84 -14.88 -21.96
CA GLY A 70 27.40 -15.05 -21.80
C GLY A 70 26.78 -14.18 -20.70
N PHE A 71 27.58 -13.36 -20.01
CA PHE A 71 27.09 -12.45 -18.98
C PHE A 71 28.02 -11.24 -18.81
N VAL A 72 27.50 -10.18 -18.21
CA VAL A 72 28.29 -9.03 -17.77
C VAL A 72 27.67 -8.49 -16.49
N LEU A 73 28.50 -8.14 -15.50
CA LEU A 73 28.06 -7.48 -14.28
C LEU A 73 28.34 -5.98 -14.39
N VAL A 74 27.32 -5.16 -14.18
CA VAL A 74 27.45 -3.70 -14.14
C VAL A 74 27.00 -3.21 -12.75
N PRO A 75 27.91 -3.07 -11.77
CA PRO A 75 27.57 -2.89 -10.36
C PRO A 75 26.72 -1.67 -10.01
N SER A 76 26.66 -0.67 -10.89
CA SER A 76 25.97 0.60 -10.65
C SER A 76 25.29 1.08 -11.91
N PHE A 77 24.53 0.18 -12.56
CA PHE A 77 23.80 0.51 -13.80
C PHE A 77 22.66 1.49 -13.56
N PHE A 78 21.98 1.38 -12.42
CA PHE A 78 20.93 2.29 -11.99
C PHE A 78 21.37 3.03 -10.72
N THR A 79 20.96 4.30 -10.59
CA THR A 79 21.06 5.03 -9.33
C THR A 79 20.00 4.56 -8.33
N LYS A 80 20.16 4.93 -7.06
CA LYS A 80 19.14 4.64 -6.04
C LYS A 80 17.82 5.34 -6.37
N GLU A 81 17.90 6.55 -6.92
CA GLU A 81 16.78 7.39 -7.31
C GLU A 81 16.02 6.81 -8.49
N GLU A 82 16.73 6.24 -9.48
CA GLU A 82 16.12 5.55 -10.63
C GLU A 82 15.41 4.24 -10.23
N LEU A 83 15.95 3.53 -9.22
CA LEU A 83 15.32 2.33 -8.69
C LEU A 83 14.21 2.62 -7.69
N LYS A 84 14.18 3.82 -7.10
CA LYS A 84 13.26 4.16 -6.02
C LYS A 84 11.78 3.89 -6.37
N PRO A 85 11.26 4.27 -7.55
CA PRO A 85 9.87 3.95 -7.90
C PRO A 85 9.59 2.44 -7.97
N VAL A 86 10.57 1.64 -8.42
CA VAL A 86 10.43 0.17 -8.49
C VAL A 86 10.50 -0.44 -7.10
N MET A 87 11.40 0.07 -6.24
CA MET A 87 11.49 -0.35 -4.84
C MET A 87 10.21 0.01 -4.07
N ASP A 88 9.72 1.23 -4.23
CA ASP A 88 8.48 1.71 -3.62
C ASP A 88 7.26 0.88 -4.11
N ALA A 89 7.21 0.53 -5.39
CA ALA A 89 6.19 -0.37 -5.96
C ALA A 89 6.29 -1.81 -5.40
N ILE A 90 7.51 -2.30 -5.13
CA ILE A 90 7.74 -3.59 -4.45
C ILE A 90 7.34 -3.52 -2.96
N GLU A 91 7.45 -2.34 -2.34
CA GLU A 91 7.12 -2.10 -0.94
C GLU A 91 5.63 -1.87 -0.67
N GLU A 92 4.82 -1.62 -1.71
CA GLU A 92 3.48 -1.05 -1.60
C GLU A 92 2.45 -1.88 -0.78
N LEU A 93 2.79 -3.09 -0.33
CA LEU A 93 1.93 -3.94 0.51
C LEU A 93 2.67 -4.76 1.58
N LYS A 94 3.85 -4.34 2.08
CA LYS A 94 4.53 -5.12 3.12
C LYS A 94 3.98 -4.89 4.53
N THR A 95 3.61 -3.66 4.86
CA THR A 95 3.23 -3.32 6.23
C THR A 95 1.76 -3.63 6.50
N HIS A 96 1.51 -4.61 7.38
CA HIS A 96 0.16 -4.88 7.86
C HIS A 96 -0.20 -3.90 8.98
N ILE A 97 -1.25 -3.12 8.77
CA ILE A 97 -1.75 -2.16 9.76
C ILE A 97 -3.08 -2.69 10.32
N ALA A 98 -3.12 -2.89 11.63
CA ALA A 98 -4.36 -3.15 12.35
C ALA A 98 -4.97 -1.83 12.81
N THR A 99 -6.28 -1.68 12.62
CA THR A 99 -7.04 -0.50 13.03
C THR A 99 -8.06 -0.89 14.09
N ALA A 100 -8.24 -0.03 15.09
CA ALA A 100 -9.39 -0.04 16.00
C ALA A 100 -10.16 1.27 15.82
N TRP A 101 -11.43 1.14 15.45
CA TRP A 101 -12.36 2.25 15.40
C TRP A 101 -13.30 2.18 16.61
N ILE A 102 -13.32 3.24 17.41
CA ILE A 102 -14.02 3.32 18.69
C ILE A 102 -14.94 4.53 18.65
N PRO A 103 -16.27 4.36 18.56
CA PRO A 103 -17.19 5.48 18.65
C PRO A 103 -17.31 5.94 20.11
N LEU A 104 -17.44 7.24 20.32
CA LEU A 104 -17.64 7.86 21.64
C LEU A 104 -19.12 8.07 21.98
N ILE A 105 -20.00 7.58 21.10
CA ILE A 105 -21.46 7.50 21.24
C ILE A 105 -21.93 6.17 20.63
N ASP A 106 -23.21 5.83 20.73
CA ASP A 106 -23.78 4.75 19.91
C ASP A 106 -23.63 5.10 18.43
N ALA A 107 -22.93 4.27 17.65
CA ALA A 107 -22.83 4.42 16.21
C ALA A 107 -23.78 3.44 15.52
N ASN A 108 -24.74 3.96 14.77
CA ASN A 108 -25.75 3.18 14.06
C ASN A 108 -25.90 3.67 12.61
N LYS A 109 -26.80 3.04 11.85
CA LYS A 109 -27.04 3.41 10.45
C LYS A 109 -27.50 4.87 10.26
N LEU A 110 -28.23 5.44 11.23
CA LEU A 110 -28.77 6.79 11.13
C LEU A 110 -27.69 7.86 11.31
N ASN A 111 -26.79 7.67 12.28
CA ASN A 111 -25.73 8.65 12.58
C ASN A 111 -24.37 8.33 11.94
N GLY A 112 -24.35 7.41 10.98
CA GLY A 112 -23.25 7.24 10.06
C GLY A 112 -22.24 6.15 10.41
N CYS A 113 -22.59 5.06 11.09
CA CYS A 113 -21.66 3.96 11.42
C CYS A 113 -20.88 3.41 10.20
N MET A 114 -19.86 2.58 10.48
CA MET A 114 -19.01 2.03 9.42
C MET A 114 -19.73 0.93 8.62
N GLN A 115 -19.47 0.89 7.31
CA GLN A 115 -19.72 -0.27 6.46
C GLN A 115 -18.39 -0.92 6.06
N MET A 116 -18.40 -2.26 6.06
CA MET A 116 -17.26 -3.10 5.72
C MET A 116 -17.64 -4.05 4.59
N VAL A 117 -16.70 -4.37 3.70
CA VAL A 117 -16.89 -5.45 2.71
C VAL A 117 -16.23 -6.72 3.24
N LYS A 118 -17.03 -7.64 3.78
CA LYS A 118 -16.52 -8.87 4.40
C LYS A 118 -15.69 -9.65 3.38
N ARG A 119 -14.57 -10.23 3.85
CA ARG A 119 -13.58 -10.96 3.03
C ARG A 119 -12.80 -10.13 1.99
N GLY A 120 -13.04 -8.82 1.82
CA GLY A 120 -12.33 -8.01 0.84
C GLY A 120 -10.81 -7.99 1.00
N HIS A 121 -10.31 -8.14 2.23
CA HIS A 121 -8.87 -8.24 2.52
C HIS A 121 -8.22 -9.53 2.01
N ARG A 122 -8.99 -10.60 1.69
CA ARG A 122 -8.44 -11.94 1.37
C ARG A 122 -7.69 -11.98 0.05
N ALA A 123 -7.92 -11.00 -0.83
CA ALA A 123 -7.16 -10.85 -2.06
C ALA A 123 -5.68 -10.51 -1.80
N GLY A 124 -5.32 -10.11 -0.58
CA GLY A 124 -3.94 -9.74 -0.22
C GLY A 124 -3.46 -8.44 -0.87
N LYS A 125 -4.38 -7.64 -1.41
CA LYS A 125 -4.13 -6.38 -2.11
C LYS A 125 -5.30 -5.43 -1.91
N THR A 126 -5.07 -4.14 -2.16
CA THR A 126 -6.13 -3.12 -2.23
C THR A 126 -6.67 -3.01 -3.65
N ALA A 127 -7.93 -2.60 -3.78
CA ALA A 127 -8.50 -2.24 -5.07
C ALA A 127 -8.01 -0.85 -5.52
N THR A 128 -8.13 -0.58 -6.81
CA THR A 128 -7.68 0.69 -7.40
C THR A 128 -8.60 1.82 -6.94
N HIS A 129 -8.07 2.76 -6.17
CA HIS A 129 -8.84 3.95 -5.77
C HIS A 129 -8.68 5.05 -6.83
N THR A 130 -9.60 6.01 -6.78
CA THR A 130 -9.52 7.26 -7.54
C THR A 130 -9.49 8.44 -6.58
N CYS A 131 -8.94 9.57 -7.00
CA CYS A 131 -9.12 10.84 -6.28
C CYS A 131 -9.96 11.78 -7.17
N CYS A 132 -10.77 12.69 -6.67
CA CYS A 132 -11.25 12.74 -5.31
C CYS A 132 -12.77 12.63 -5.32
N ALA A 133 -13.37 12.26 -4.20
CA ALA A 133 -14.80 12.13 -4.06
C ALA A 133 -15.47 13.51 -4.03
N GLY A 134 -16.20 13.87 -5.09
CA GLY A 134 -16.98 15.11 -5.18
C GLY A 134 -16.15 16.36 -4.90
N GLY A 135 -16.62 17.19 -3.94
CA GLY A 135 -15.94 18.43 -3.53
C GLY A 135 -14.84 18.26 -2.48
N THR A 136 -14.38 17.04 -2.21
CA THR A 136 -13.42 16.73 -1.13
C THR A 136 -12.05 16.30 -1.68
N TRP A 137 -11.09 16.06 -0.77
CA TRP A 137 -9.80 15.46 -1.07
C TRP A 137 -9.75 13.95 -0.78
N TYR A 138 -10.89 13.35 -0.40
CA TYR A 138 -10.95 11.92 -0.08
C TYR A 138 -10.87 11.08 -1.34
N VAL A 139 -10.29 9.89 -1.21
CA VAL A 139 -10.28 8.89 -2.28
C VAL A 139 -11.63 8.18 -2.37
N ASP A 140 -11.98 7.72 -3.55
CA ASP A 140 -13.18 6.95 -3.83
C ASP A 140 -12.83 5.58 -4.41
N LEU A 141 -13.73 4.61 -4.22
CA LEU A 141 -13.56 3.24 -4.67
C LEU A 141 -14.87 2.70 -5.24
N ALA A 142 -14.89 2.54 -6.57
CA ALA A 142 -16.06 2.04 -7.30
C ALA A 142 -16.39 0.57 -6.94
N GLU A 143 -17.69 0.27 -6.86
CA GLU A 143 -18.17 -1.07 -6.52
C GLU A 143 -17.70 -2.13 -7.53
N GLU A 144 -17.76 -1.82 -8.81
CA GLU A 144 -17.34 -2.72 -9.89
C GLU A 144 -15.83 -3.05 -9.81
N GLU A 145 -15.01 -2.08 -9.41
CA GLU A 145 -13.57 -2.29 -9.25
C GLU A 145 -13.27 -3.14 -8.00
N MET A 146 -14.06 -3.01 -6.93
CA MET A 146 -13.97 -3.93 -5.78
C MET A 146 -14.31 -5.36 -6.19
N GLU A 147 -15.44 -5.57 -6.89
CA GLU A 147 -15.84 -6.91 -7.33
C GLU A 147 -14.80 -7.55 -8.25
N LYS A 148 -14.31 -6.78 -9.23
CA LYS A 148 -13.28 -7.20 -10.18
C LYS A 148 -11.94 -7.53 -9.52
N THR A 149 -11.43 -6.64 -8.67
CA THR A 149 -10.06 -6.74 -8.16
C THR A 149 -9.95 -7.61 -6.91
N LEU A 150 -10.98 -7.61 -6.07
CA LEU A 150 -10.97 -8.32 -4.78
C LEU A 150 -11.80 -9.61 -4.78
N GLY A 151 -12.60 -9.86 -5.82
CA GLY A 151 -13.47 -11.04 -5.90
C GLY A 151 -14.58 -11.05 -4.84
N VAL A 152 -14.99 -9.86 -4.40
CA VAL A 152 -16.12 -9.66 -3.48
C VAL A 152 -17.42 -9.50 -4.26
N ASN A 153 -18.55 -9.60 -3.57
CA ASN A 153 -19.87 -9.32 -4.14
C ASN A 153 -20.52 -8.17 -3.36
N MET A 154 -20.62 -6.99 -3.96
CA MET A 154 -21.06 -5.77 -3.24
C MET A 154 -22.53 -5.84 -2.79
N LYS A 155 -23.34 -6.71 -3.41
CA LYS A 155 -24.74 -6.92 -3.01
C LYS A 155 -24.89 -7.78 -1.75
N THR A 156 -23.91 -8.64 -1.43
CA THR A 156 -24.02 -9.63 -0.35
C THR A 156 -22.89 -9.58 0.68
N ASP A 157 -21.81 -8.87 0.36
CA ASP A 157 -20.61 -8.76 1.18
C ASP A 157 -20.54 -7.49 2.04
N VAL A 158 -21.38 -6.50 1.75
CA VAL A 158 -21.47 -5.30 2.58
C VAL A 158 -22.12 -5.62 3.92
N VAL A 159 -21.45 -5.21 5.00
CA VAL A 159 -21.92 -5.34 6.38
C VAL A 159 -21.95 -3.95 7.00
N THR A 160 -23.12 -3.52 7.46
CA THR A 160 -23.27 -2.33 8.30
C THR A 160 -22.93 -2.69 9.73
N CYS A 161 -21.89 -2.05 10.28
CA CYS A 161 -21.34 -2.32 11.59
C CYS A 161 -21.85 -1.27 12.58
N GLU A 162 -23.04 -1.48 13.13
CA GLU A 162 -23.50 -0.70 14.28
C GLU A 162 -22.70 -1.10 15.52
N VAL A 163 -22.18 -0.11 16.23
CA VAL A 163 -21.29 -0.28 17.39
C VAL A 163 -21.84 0.57 18.54
N PRO A 164 -22.45 -0.07 19.56
CA PRO A 164 -22.89 0.63 20.76
C PRO A 164 -21.72 1.29 21.50
N LEU A 165 -22.02 2.29 22.33
CA LEU A 165 -21.06 2.95 23.20
C LEU A 165 -20.30 1.92 24.06
N GLY A 166 -18.97 2.04 24.08
CA GLY A 166 -18.07 1.08 24.72
C GLY A 166 -17.66 -0.10 23.82
N GLY A 167 -18.23 -0.21 22.63
CA GLY A 167 -17.81 -1.15 21.60
C GLY A 167 -16.58 -0.69 20.81
N VAL A 168 -15.98 -1.62 20.07
CA VAL A 168 -14.83 -1.37 19.20
C VAL A 168 -14.93 -2.23 17.93
N LEU A 169 -14.56 -1.66 16.79
CA LEU A 169 -14.45 -2.36 15.52
C LEU A 169 -12.98 -2.49 15.13
N PHE A 170 -12.46 -3.73 15.12
CA PHE A 170 -11.11 -4.04 14.66
C PHE A 170 -11.10 -4.50 13.21
N PHE A 171 -10.18 -3.99 12.40
CA PHE A 171 -10.07 -4.34 10.98
C PHE A 171 -8.65 -4.08 10.44
N SER A 172 -8.29 -4.72 9.33
CA SER A 172 -6.99 -4.53 8.67
C SER A 172 -7.04 -3.40 7.64
N ASN A 173 -5.88 -2.83 7.29
CA ASN A 173 -5.77 -1.81 6.23
C ASN A 173 -6.22 -2.28 4.85
N CYS A 174 -6.27 -3.58 4.58
CA CYS A 174 -6.66 -4.11 3.27
C CYS A 174 -8.16 -4.36 3.11
N ILE A 175 -8.98 -4.22 4.16
CA ILE A 175 -10.43 -4.42 4.03
C ILE A 175 -11.11 -3.14 3.51
N PRO A 176 -11.88 -3.20 2.42
CA PRO A 176 -12.65 -2.04 1.96
C PRO A 176 -13.70 -1.65 3.00
N HIS A 177 -13.77 -0.35 3.28
CA HIS A 177 -14.65 0.21 4.29
C HIS A 177 -15.01 1.66 4.00
N ARG A 178 -16.13 2.13 4.56
CA ARG A 178 -16.57 3.53 4.55
C ARG A 178 -17.33 3.88 5.82
N SER A 179 -17.40 5.16 6.18
CA SER A 179 -18.47 5.66 7.05
C SER A 179 -19.73 5.91 6.22
N LEU A 180 -20.90 5.76 6.84
CA LEU A 180 -22.15 6.26 6.29
C LEU A 180 -22.33 7.75 6.62
N GLU A 181 -23.20 8.41 5.88
CA GLU A 181 -23.63 9.78 6.17
C GLU A 181 -24.37 9.86 7.51
N ASN A 182 -24.19 10.98 8.21
CA ASN A 182 -24.90 11.26 9.45
C ASN A 182 -26.15 12.08 9.16
N TYR A 183 -27.33 11.46 9.29
CA TYR A 183 -28.63 12.12 9.13
C TYR A 183 -29.31 12.44 10.47
N SER A 184 -28.60 12.25 11.59
CA SER A 184 -29.09 12.63 12.91
C SER A 184 -28.84 14.11 13.22
N ASN A 185 -29.39 14.59 14.33
CA ASN A 185 -29.16 15.94 14.83
C ASN A 185 -27.93 16.06 15.76
N ASP A 186 -27.18 14.96 15.95
CA ASP A 186 -26.04 14.88 16.86
C ASP A 186 -24.73 14.63 16.10
N VAL A 187 -23.62 15.14 16.64
CA VAL A 187 -22.29 14.88 16.08
C VAL A 187 -21.78 13.50 16.54
N ARG A 188 -21.42 12.64 15.59
CA ARG A 188 -20.82 11.31 15.86
C ARG A 188 -19.30 11.38 15.98
N TRP A 189 -18.82 11.45 17.21
CA TRP A 189 -17.39 11.40 17.54
C TRP A 189 -16.86 9.96 17.56
N SER A 190 -15.64 9.75 17.03
CA SER A 190 -14.94 8.47 17.05
C SER A 190 -13.43 8.64 17.14
N LEU A 191 -12.75 7.59 17.57
CA LEU A 191 -11.30 7.46 17.57
C LEU A 191 -10.85 6.35 16.61
N ASP A 192 -9.81 6.62 15.84
CA ASP A 192 -9.14 5.66 14.97
C ASP A 192 -7.71 5.43 15.46
N LEU A 193 -7.45 4.25 16.01
CA LEU A 193 -6.12 3.86 16.46
C LEU A 193 -5.52 2.86 15.46
N ARG A 194 -4.26 3.04 15.11
CA ARG A 194 -3.57 2.20 14.11
C ARG A 194 -2.27 1.67 14.67
N TRP A 195 -2.02 0.38 14.48
CA TRP A 195 -0.80 -0.31 14.89
C TRP A 195 -0.17 -1.02 13.73
N GLN A 196 1.15 -0.96 13.69
CA GLN A 196 1.99 -1.75 12.80
C GLN A 196 3.22 -2.23 13.55
N ARG A 197 3.95 -3.14 12.91
CA ARG A 197 5.27 -3.53 13.38
C ARG A 197 6.25 -2.35 13.23
N PRO A 198 7.05 -2.03 14.27
CA PRO A 198 8.00 -0.91 14.20
C PRO A 198 9.23 -1.21 13.34
N ASP A 199 9.51 -2.49 13.06
CA ASP A 199 10.55 -2.93 12.13
C ASP A 199 10.10 -2.94 10.66
N GLU A 200 8.84 -2.59 10.39
CA GLU A 200 8.29 -2.43 9.04
C GLU A 200 8.18 -0.95 8.66
N PRO A 201 8.25 -0.60 7.37
CA PRO A 201 8.13 0.80 6.92
C PRO A 201 6.84 1.48 7.40
N SER A 202 6.94 2.74 7.84
CA SER A 202 5.83 3.55 8.37
C SER A 202 4.89 4.13 7.30
N ASN A 203 5.10 3.80 6.02
CA ASN A 203 4.41 4.38 4.86
C ASN A 203 4.46 5.92 4.79
N PHE A 204 5.35 6.55 5.57
CA PHE A 204 5.70 7.96 5.48
C PHE A 204 7.03 8.19 4.74
N PHE A 205 7.56 7.16 4.07
CA PHE A 205 8.77 7.24 3.22
C PHE A 205 9.98 7.91 3.88
N GLY A 206 10.18 7.67 5.18
CA GLY A 206 11.28 8.24 5.96
C GLY A 206 11.04 9.66 6.50
N LEU A 207 9.87 10.26 6.24
CA LEU A 207 9.53 11.60 6.76
C LEU A 207 9.26 11.60 8.26
N LYS A 208 8.69 10.52 8.78
CA LYS A 208 8.33 10.39 10.20
C LYS A 208 8.25 8.93 10.64
N ASP A 209 8.87 8.65 11.78
CA ASP A 209 8.86 7.33 12.39
C ASP A 209 7.58 7.07 13.19
N CYS A 210 7.23 5.79 13.33
CA CYS A 210 6.14 5.37 14.20
C CYS A 210 6.55 5.46 15.67
N ILE A 211 5.59 5.79 16.53
CA ILE A 211 5.79 5.76 17.97
C ILE A 211 5.75 4.31 18.49
N VAL A 212 6.83 3.88 19.15
CA VAL A 212 6.93 2.52 19.70
C VAL A 212 6.18 2.45 21.03
N MET A 213 4.97 1.90 21.00
CA MET A 213 4.08 1.82 22.17
C MET A 213 4.36 0.60 23.05
N ARG A 214 4.90 -0.48 22.49
CA ARG A 214 5.22 -1.73 23.20
C ARG A 214 6.44 -2.39 22.59
N SER A 215 7.26 -3.01 23.42
CA SER A 215 8.41 -3.83 23.05
C SER A 215 8.47 -5.05 23.97
N GLU A 216 8.84 -6.21 23.44
CA GLU A 216 9.08 -7.42 24.24
C GLU A 216 10.27 -7.21 25.18
N ASP A 217 11.34 -6.60 24.68
CA ASP A 217 12.58 -6.35 25.42
C ASP A 217 12.47 -5.14 26.38
N LYS A 218 11.51 -4.24 26.14
CA LYS A 218 11.28 -3.04 26.96
C LYS A 218 9.78 -2.89 27.32
N PRO A 219 9.26 -3.66 28.29
CA PRO A 219 7.84 -3.66 28.64
C PRO A 219 7.32 -2.34 29.21
N SER A 220 8.21 -1.48 29.71
CA SER A 220 7.89 -0.19 30.35
C SER A 220 8.77 0.96 29.84
N SER A 221 8.99 1.05 28.53
CA SER A 221 9.68 2.21 27.96
C SER A 221 8.89 3.48 28.20
N SER A 222 9.56 4.56 28.61
CA SER A 222 9.03 5.92 28.47
C SER A 222 8.76 6.16 26.99
N ILE A 223 7.50 6.42 26.64
CA ILE A 223 7.10 6.72 25.28
C ILE A 223 7.66 8.10 24.90
N ASP A 224 8.40 8.18 23.81
CA ASP A 224 8.99 9.44 23.32
C ASP A 224 7.94 10.28 22.56
N TRP A 225 7.08 10.93 23.33
CA TRP A 225 6.07 11.84 22.78
C TRP A 225 6.68 13.12 22.21
N GLU A 226 7.76 13.60 22.80
CA GLU A 226 8.40 14.87 22.43
C GLU A 226 9.14 14.73 21.09
N GLY A 227 9.94 13.68 20.93
CA GLY A 227 10.58 13.34 19.66
C GLY A 227 9.55 13.16 18.55
N PHE A 228 8.45 12.42 18.82
CA PHE A 228 7.37 12.27 17.85
C PHE A 228 6.69 13.60 17.49
N ALA A 229 6.43 14.48 18.47
CA ALA A 229 5.73 15.74 18.24
C ALA A 229 6.61 16.80 17.56
N SER A 230 7.92 16.75 17.74
CA SER A 230 8.87 17.72 17.13
C SER A 230 8.97 17.62 15.60
N VAL A 231 8.54 16.50 15.01
CA VAL A 231 8.55 16.29 13.55
C VAL A 231 7.20 16.66 12.95
N ASP A 232 7.12 17.82 12.29
CA ASP A 232 5.97 18.19 11.46
C ASP A 232 6.10 17.58 10.05
N ARG A 233 5.49 16.41 9.88
CA ARG A 233 5.46 15.69 8.61
C ARG A 233 4.85 16.52 7.48
N ASN A 234 3.84 17.34 7.74
CA ASN A 234 3.14 18.07 6.67
C ASN A 234 4.07 19.12 6.06
N LYS A 235 4.85 19.83 6.89
CA LYS A 235 5.88 20.77 6.41
C LYS A 235 6.95 20.07 5.58
N LEU A 236 7.47 18.95 6.10
CA LEU A 236 8.49 18.15 5.40
C LEU A 236 7.98 17.63 4.05
N GLN A 237 6.74 17.13 4.01
CA GLN A 237 6.14 16.57 2.80
C GLN A 237 5.89 17.60 1.70
N MET A 238 5.66 18.85 2.08
CA MET A 238 5.40 19.97 1.16
C MET A 238 6.69 20.71 0.76
N GLY A 239 7.86 20.25 1.21
CA GLY A 239 9.15 20.88 0.88
C GLY A 239 9.30 22.31 1.42
N PHE A 240 8.57 22.67 2.47
CA PHE A 240 8.68 24.00 3.08
C PHE A 240 10.00 24.12 3.86
N GLU A 241 10.95 24.86 3.31
CA GLU A 241 12.06 25.46 4.05
C GLU A 241 11.76 26.96 4.22
N GLY A 242 11.20 27.36 5.38
CA GLY A 242 10.93 28.77 5.70
C GLY A 242 9.70 29.01 6.57
N ASP A 243 9.52 30.26 7.01
CA ASP A 243 8.38 30.69 7.82
C ASP A 243 7.06 30.56 7.04
N GLU A 244 6.00 30.13 7.75
CA GLU A 244 4.64 30.03 7.21
C GLU A 244 4.23 31.37 6.60
N LYS A 245 3.90 31.37 5.30
CA LYS A 245 3.14 32.48 4.75
C LYS A 245 1.82 32.55 5.51
N GLU A 246 1.48 33.72 6.00
CA GLU A 246 0.19 34.02 6.62
C GLU A 246 -0.94 33.55 5.69
N SER A 247 -1.53 32.41 6.01
CA SER A 247 -2.65 31.81 5.28
C SER A 247 -3.94 32.15 6.00
N ASP A 248 -5.05 32.25 5.26
CA ASP A 248 -6.37 32.35 5.85
C ASP A 248 -6.60 31.16 6.81
N PRO A 249 -6.83 31.38 8.12
CA PRO A 249 -7.01 30.31 9.08
C PRO A 249 -8.27 29.46 8.83
N PHE A 250 -9.17 29.94 7.96
CA PHE A 250 -10.36 29.20 7.53
C PHE A 250 -10.22 28.55 6.16
N ASP A 251 -9.05 28.70 5.50
CA ASP A 251 -8.78 27.94 4.30
C ASP A 251 -8.61 26.46 4.65
N THR A 252 -9.61 25.69 4.25
CA THR A 252 -9.68 24.25 4.44
C THR A 252 -9.17 23.48 3.22
N THR A 253 -8.49 24.17 2.29
CA THR A 253 -7.93 23.56 1.07
C THR A 253 -6.72 22.70 1.40
N ILE A 254 -6.91 21.39 1.30
CA ILE A 254 -5.89 20.36 1.49
C ILE A 254 -5.44 19.80 0.14
N HIS A 255 -4.12 19.73 -0.08
CA HIS A 255 -3.48 19.15 -1.27
C HIS A 255 -2.08 18.61 -0.94
N GLY A 256 -1.55 17.70 -1.76
CA GLY A 256 -0.15 17.27 -1.67
C GLY A 256 0.14 16.00 -2.47
N PRO A 257 1.38 15.49 -2.40
CA PRO A 257 1.90 14.52 -3.38
C PRO A 257 1.20 13.16 -3.33
N TRP A 258 0.46 12.84 -2.26
CA TRP A 258 -0.35 11.62 -2.22
C TRP A 258 -1.43 11.59 -3.29
N MET A 259 -1.87 12.75 -3.80
CA MET A 259 -2.86 12.82 -4.88
C MET A 259 -2.34 12.24 -6.20
N GLU A 260 -1.02 12.15 -6.41
CA GLU A 260 -0.42 11.49 -7.58
C GLU A 260 -0.62 9.99 -7.60
N ARG A 261 -0.89 9.39 -6.43
CA ARG A 261 -1.02 7.94 -6.29
C ARG A 261 -2.28 7.40 -6.98
N TRP A 262 -3.27 8.25 -7.23
CA TRP A 262 -4.57 7.86 -7.77
C TRP A 262 -4.97 8.72 -8.95
N GLY A 263 -5.69 8.13 -9.91
CA GLY A 263 -6.23 8.88 -11.04
C GLY A 263 -7.22 9.95 -10.57
N ILE A 264 -6.98 11.21 -10.95
CA ILE A 264 -7.87 12.33 -10.65
C ILE A 264 -9.10 12.28 -11.57
N THR A 265 -10.29 12.00 -11.03
CA THR A 265 -11.56 11.84 -11.74
C THR A 265 -12.54 12.99 -11.53
N HIS A 266 -12.32 13.82 -10.52
CA HIS A 266 -13.13 15.01 -10.23
C HIS A 266 -12.23 16.21 -9.96
N THR A 267 -12.62 17.37 -10.49
CA THR A 267 -11.94 18.64 -10.26
C THR A 267 -12.68 19.45 -9.20
N ASN A 268 -11.95 19.90 -8.18
CA ASN A 268 -12.40 20.82 -7.14
C ASN A 268 -11.22 21.69 -6.64
N ARG A 269 -11.47 22.59 -5.67
CA ARG A 269 -10.43 23.49 -5.12
C ARG A 269 -9.15 22.78 -4.65
N HIS A 270 -9.26 21.54 -4.16
CA HIS A 270 -8.14 20.75 -3.64
C HIS A 270 -7.27 20.24 -4.78
N THR A 271 -7.90 19.67 -5.81
CA THR A 271 -7.18 19.17 -6.98
C THR A 271 -6.64 20.31 -7.83
N GLU A 272 -7.35 21.44 -7.91
CA GLU A 272 -6.87 22.65 -8.60
C GLU A 272 -5.62 23.21 -7.92
N ALA A 273 -5.64 23.34 -6.59
CA ALA A 273 -4.46 23.73 -5.82
C ALA A 273 -3.31 22.76 -6.07
N PHE A 274 -3.58 21.44 -6.06
CA PHE A 274 -2.58 20.41 -6.35
C PHE A 274 -1.95 20.59 -7.74
N LEU A 275 -2.78 20.70 -8.79
CA LEU A 275 -2.29 20.88 -10.17
C LEU A 275 -1.50 22.19 -10.33
N ALA A 276 -1.93 23.27 -9.66
CA ALA A 276 -1.19 24.52 -9.64
C ALA A 276 0.18 24.37 -8.95
N SER A 277 0.27 23.55 -7.90
CA SER A 277 1.54 23.27 -7.22
C SER A 277 2.53 22.52 -8.10
N LEU A 278 2.09 21.64 -9.00
CA LEU A 278 2.97 20.94 -9.95
C LEU A 278 3.61 21.91 -10.96
N ASN A 279 2.82 22.86 -11.47
CA ASN A 279 3.26 23.84 -12.47
C ASN A 279 4.26 24.88 -11.92
N SER A 280 4.27 25.10 -10.60
CA SER A 280 5.22 26.01 -9.95
C SER A 280 6.60 25.36 -9.74
N HIS A 281 6.67 24.04 -9.63
CA HIS A 281 7.92 23.28 -9.50
C HIS A 281 8.64 23.10 -10.85
N THR A 282 7.93 23.13 -11.98
CA THR A 282 8.54 23.06 -13.33
C THR A 282 9.19 24.35 -13.81
N ASN A 283 9.03 25.47 -13.08
CA ASN A 283 9.60 26.78 -13.43
C ASN A 283 10.77 27.22 -12.52
N LYS A 284 11.33 26.30 -11.73
CA LYS A 284 12.59 26.47 -11.00
C LYS A 284 13.66 25.56 -11.59
#